data_AF-A0A1B9L0M7-F1
#
_entry.id   AF-A0A1B9L0M7-F1
#
_cell.length_a   1.000
_cell.length_b   1.000
_cell.length_c   1.000
_cell.angle_alpha   90.00
_cell.angle_beta   90.00
_cell.angle_gamma   90.00
#
_symmetry.space_group_name_H-M   'P 1'
#
loop_
_entity.id
_entity.type
_entity.pdbx_description
1 polymer ?
#
loop_
_entity_poly.entity_id
_entity_poly.type
_entity_poly.pdbx_seq_one_letter_code
_entity_poly.pdbx_strand_id
1 'polypeptide(L)'
;MITLKKANIALNEQHLDYPTLGQLIVLTSLDGFSTTRAICYQEKLVIAANFYPQNGDDYKVIYVVIELDKKNTHYYYEPDGILPHFFVSPTGKDYVSITVYHPDKDLEIMLPLFDRENITYPKPKRPIVGDFKGICHDFSIFHYVDIFSEKKPDKLIAVAFKNDDIKKIYTNKIPLPKHNKLFIDSLNNQIHLLACVDNGWLHRQVDEMGNVLQSRNINTGKRFYLTCVLNLSFSNTSSILNIDEKGKFYLINVLPNGEIELNLLLDMERQIYSIWEPIKIATETFVMRFTDEIGNGWITIQNNQVIEAFSQETVGCYINLHTKEVFKLSTKELIISEIVKTKDANYTVVFYGKEEDNNSKNKELIILNRNID
;
A
#
# COMPACT_ATOMS: atom_id res chain seq x y z
N MET A 1 25.59 7.53 -13.02
CA MET A 1 25.27 6.23 -13.67
C MET A 1 24.11 5.67 -12.88
N ILE A 2 22.94 5.50 -13.51
CA ILE A 2 21.67 5.16 -12.82
C ILE A 2 21.46 3.65 -12.60
N THR A 3 22.38 2.82 -13.08
CA THR A 3 22.31 1.37 -12.95
C THR A 3 22.45 0.95 -11.49
N LEU A 4 21.53 0.10 -11.05
CA LEU A 4 21.57 -0.51 -9.74
C LEU A 4 22.81 -1.38 -9.59
N LYS A 5 23.53 -1.21 -8.49
CA LYS A 5 24.72 -2.02 -8.18
C LYS A 5 24.35 -3.08 -7.15
N LYS A 6 24.70 -4.34 -7.41
CA LYS A 6 24.52 -5.40 -6.41
C LYS A 6 25.27 -5.02 -5.12
N ALA A 7 24.57 -5.08 -4.01
CA ALA A 7 25.09 -4.80 -2.68
C ALA A 7 25.51 -6.11 -2.00
N ASN A 8 26.70 -6.13 -1.42
CA ASN A 8 27.18 -7.24 -0.60
C ASN A 8 26.87 -6.94 0.87
N ILE A 9 25.63 -7.22 1.28
CA ILE A 9 25.15 -7.04 2.65
C ILE A 9 25.11 -8.41 3.31
N ALA A 10 25.77 -8.55 4.46
CA ALA A 10 25.77 -9.79 5.23
C ALA A 10 24.52 -9.84 6.11
N LEU A 11 23.45 -10.48 5.61
CA LEU A 11 22.26 -10.79 6.39
C LEU A 11 22.23 -12.28 6.72
N ASN A 12 21.84 -12.59 7.96
CA ASN A 12 21.48 -13.94 8.35
C ASN A 12 19.99 -14.14 8.04
N GLU A 13 19.70 -15.11 7.19
CA GLU A 13 18.37 -15.41 6.66
C GLU A 13 17.86 -16.72 7.27
N GLN A 14 16.69 -16.66 7.91
CA GLN A 14 16.01 -17.81 8.47
C GLN A 14 14.63 -17.98 7.84
N HIS A 15 14.26 -19.23 7.57
CA HIS A 15 12.96 -19.61 7.02
C HIS A 15 12.23 -20.49 8.02
N LEU A 16 11.03 -20.10 8.42
CA LEU A 16 10.17 -20.84 9.33
C LEU A 16 8.83 -21.08 8.64
N ASP A 17 8.43 -22.34 8.51
CA ASP A 17 7.16 -22.70 7.89
C ASP A 17 6.12 -22.99 8.98
N TYR A 18 5.05 -22.19 9.01
CA TYR A 18 3.90 -22.40 9.90
C TYR A 18 2.77 -23.04 9.09
N PRO A 19 2.30 -24.25 9.46
CA PRO A 19 1.33 -25.00 8.64
C PRO A 19 0.05 -24.23 8.30
N THR A 20 -0.46 -23.41 9.22
CA THR A 20 -1.71 -22.64 9.05
C THR A 20 -1.50 -21.16 8.72
N LEU A 21 -0.30 -20.61 9.00
CA LEU A 21 0.02 -19.19 8.76
C LEU A 21 0.76 -18.95 7.44
N GLY A 22 1.53 -19.91 6.96
CA GLY A 22 2.42 -19.75 5.81
C GLY A 22 3.89 -19.62 6.19
N GLN A 23 4.70 -19.11 5.28
CA GLN A 23 6.16 -19.06 5.44
C GLN A 23 6.60 -17.70 5.99
N LEU A 24 7.39 -17.74 7.05
CA LEU A 24 8.05 -16.59 7.64
C LEU A 24 9.52 -16.57 7.21
N ILE A 25 9.96 -15.46 6.63
CA ILE A 25 11.36 -15.18 6.32
C ILE A 25 11.83 -14.09 7.30
N VAL A 26 12.92 -14.36 8.00
CA VAL A 26 13.51 -13.43 8.96
C VAL A 26 14.91 -13.08 8.49
N LEU A 27 15.13 -11.80 8.18
CA LEU A 27 16.43 -11.25 7.80
C LEU A 27 16.98 -10.46 8.97
N THR A 28 18.12 -10.90 9.51
CA THR A 28 18.79 -10.25 10.65
C THR A 28 20.15 -9.71 10.26
N SER A 29 20.51 -8.57 10.84
CA SER A 29 21.80 -7.92 10.61
C SER A 29 22.44 -7.38 11.89
N LEU A 30 23.72 -7.06 11.79
CA LEU A 30 24.39 -6.20 12.76
C LEU A 30 24.12 -4.71 12.47
N ASP A 31 23.85 -4.37 11.21
CA ASP A 31 23.54 -3.04 10.72
C ASP A 31 22.04 -2.70 10.85
N GLY A 32 21.71 -1.41 10.81
CA GLY A 32 20.33 -0.94 10.95
C GLY A 32 19.55 -0.93 9.64
N PHE A 33 18.24 -1.14 9.70
CA PHE A 33 17.30 -1.06 8.57
C PHE A 33 16.02 -0.34 8.97
N SER A 34 15.55 0.57 8.11
CA SER A 34 14.20 1.12 8.17
C SER A 34 13.51 0.88 6.83
N THR A 35 12.40 0.15 6.86
CA THR A 35 11.61 -0.12 5.65
C THR A 35 10.79 1.11 5.27
N THR A 36 10.67 1.35 3.96
CA THR A 36 9.93 2.51 3.43
C THR A 36 8.71 2.07 2.64
N ARG A 37 8.91 1.23 1.62
CA ARG A 37 7.86 0.72 0.72
C ARG A 37 8.19 -0.69 0.25
N ALA A 38 7.17 -1.43 -0.18
CA ALA A 38 7.35 -2.72 -0.83
C ALA A 38 6.39 -2.90 -2.01
N ILE A 39 6.81 -3.65 -3.02
CA ILE A 39 6.02 -4.03 -4.20
C ILE A 39 6.35 -5.45 -4.65
N CYS A 40 5.49 -6.04 -5.49
CA CYS A 40 5.82 -7.25 -6.22
C CYS A 40 6.33 -6.89 -7.61
N TYR A 41 7.51 -7.38 -7.97
CA TYR A 41 8.16 -7.23 -9.27
C TYR A 41 8.45 -8.60 -9.84
N GLN A 42 7.81 -8.98 -10.96
CA GLN A 42 8.03 -10.28 -11.62
C GLN A 42 7.98 -11.47 -10.64
N GLU A 43 6.94 -11.52 -9.80
CA GLU A 43 6.75 -12.55 -8.74
C GLU A 43 7.80 -12.51 -7.61
N LYS A 44 8.62 -11.46 -7.54
CA LYS A 44 9.58 -11.22 -6.45
C LYS A 44 9.09 -10.10 -5.56
N LEU A 45 9.27 -10.23 -4.27
CA LEU A 45 9.04 -9.13 -3.35
C LEU A 45 10.23 -8.17 -3.42
N VAL A 46 9.99 -6.88 -3.64
CA VAL A 46 11.00 -5.83 -3.58
C VAL A 46 10.65 -4.88 -2.46
N ILE A 47 11.57 -4.73 -1.50
CA ILE A 47 11.43 -3.82 -0.36
C ILE A 47 12.48 -2.72 -0.49
N ALA A 48 12.05 -1.47 -0.51
CA ALA A 48 12.95 -0.33 -0.35
C ALA A 48 13.23 -0.10 1.13
N ALA A 49 14.50 0.01 1.49
CA ALA A 49 14.92 0.25 2.86
C ALA A 49 16.08 1.25 2.93
N ASN A 50 16.09 2.03 4.01
CA ASN A 50 17.26 2.77 4.45
C ASN A 50 18.14 1.82 5.26
N PHE A 51 19.37 1.61 4.78
CA PHE A 51 20.39 0.78 5.41
C PHE A 51 21.40 1.66 6.15
N TYR A 52 21.62 1.40 7.43
CA TYR A 52 22.49 2.15 8.32
C TYR A 52 23.70 1.28 8.73
N PRO A 53 24.85 1.40 8.04
CA PRO A 53 26.04 0.66 8.41
C PRO A 53 26.54 1.07 9.80
N GLN A 54 27.00 0.13 10.63
CA GLN A 54 27.49 0.41 11.99
C GLN A 54 28.59 1.47 12.05
N ASN A 55 29.42 1.57 11.00
CA ASN A 55 30.54 2.49 10.91
C ASN A 55 30.32 3.58 9.83
N GLY A 56 29.07 3.84 9.43
CA GLY A 56 28.73 4.84 8.43
C GLY A 56 28.07 6.06 9.05
N ASP A 57 28.44 7.25 8.56
CA ASP A 57 27.81 8.51 8.98
C ASP A 57 26.44 8.73 8.32
N ASP A 58 26.21 8.13 7.15
CA ASP A 58 24.98 8.27 6.36
C ASP A 58 24.34 6.91 6.04
N TYR A 59 23.01 6.92 5.88
CA TYR A 59 22.29 5.75 5.38
C TYR A 59 22.44 5.61 3.86
N LYS A 60 22.25 4.38 3.39
CA LYS A 60 22.16 4.05 1.96
C LYS A 60 20.76 3.56 1.66
N VAL A 61 20.18 4.01 0.55
CA VAL A 61 18.95 3.40 0.04
C VAL A 61 19.31 2.10 -0.65
N ILE A 62 18.61 1.03 -0.27
CA ILE A 62 18.76 -0.29 -0.87
C ILE A 62 17.41 -0.86 -1.31
N TYR A 63 17.46 -1.77 -2.28
CA TYR A 63 16.35 -2.67 -2.61
C TYR A 63 16.71 -4.08 -2.16
N VAL A 64 15.88 -4.63 -1.28
CA VAL A 64 15.90 -6.04 -0.88
C VAL A 64 14.93 -6.79 -1.81
N VAL A 65 15.45 -7.71 -2.62
CA VAL A 65 14.69 -8.48 -3.61
C VAL A 65 14.64 -9.94 -3.16
N ILE A 66 13.44 -10.45 -2.89
CA ILE A 66 13.22 -11.79 -2.33
C ILE A 66 12.45 -12.63 -3.35
N GLU A 67 13.05 -13.75 -3.77
CA GLU A 67 12.38 -14.78 -4.57
C GLU A 67 11.67 -15.75 -3.62
N LEU A 68 10.37 -15.51 -3.38
CA LEU A 68 9.61 -16.19 -2.33
C LEU A 68 9.62 -17.73 -2.48
N ASP A 69 9.57 -18.24 -3.71
CA ASP A 69 9.57 -19.69 -3.97
C ASP A 69 10.97 -20.33 -3.95
N LYS A 70 12.03 -19.52 -4.10
CA LYS A 70 13.41 -20.01 -4.31
C LYS A 70 14.34 -19.80 -3.11
N LYS A 71 13.84 -19.22 -2.02
CA LYS A 71 14.60 -18.92 -0.79
C LYS A 71 15.93 -18.21 -1.10
N ASN A 72 15.85 -17.19 -1.94
CA ASN A 72 17.00 -16.45 -2.42
C ASN A 72 16.74 -14.95 -2.32
N THR A 73 17.65 -14.27 -1.63
CA THR A 73 17.58 -12.82 -1.40
C THR A 73 18.74 -12.11 -2.07
N HIS A 74 18.44 -11.01 -2.75
CA HIS A 74 19.40 -10.14 -3.42
C HIS A 74 19.25 -8.70 -2.94
N TYR A 75 20.37 -7.98 -2.95
CA TYR A 75 20.41 -6.60 -2.48
C TYR A 75 20.99 -5.72 -3.58
N TYR A 76 20.42 -4.54 -3.75
CA TYR A 76 20.90 -3.54 -4.71
C TYR A 76 20.99 -2.18 -4.04
N TYR A 77 22.08 -1.45 -4.29
CA TYR A 77 22.17 -0.04 -3.92
C TYR A 77 21.41 0.81 -4.93
N GLU A 78 20.62 1.76 -4.43
CA GLU A 78 20.11 2.86 -5.24
C GLU A 78 21.19 3.95 -5.32
N PRO A 79 21.78 4.21 -6.50
CA PRO A 79 22.84 5.20 -6.66
C PRO A 79 22.37 6.66 -6.54
N ASP A 80 21.08 6.93 -6.68
CA ASP A 80 20.51 8.28 -6.69
C ASP A 80 19.49 8.48 -5.55
N GLY A 81 19.57 9.61 -4.85
CA GLY A 81 18.49 10.08 -3.97
C GLY A 81 18.25 9.30 -2.67
N ILE A 82 17.10 9.56 -2.05
CA ILE A 82 16.84 9.16 -0.65
C ILE A 82 15.51 8.46 -0.36
N LEU A 83 14.50 8.59 -1.22
CA LEU A 83 13.14 8.11 -0.92
C LEU A 83 12.47 7.57 -2.19
N PRO A 84 12.51 6.25 -2.43
CA PRO A 84 11.87 5.66 -3.60
C PRO A 84 10.35 5.52 -3.38
N HIS A 85 9.57 5.99 -4.34
CA HIS A 85 8.13 5.72 -4.42
C HIS A 85 7.85 4.85 -5.65
N PHE A 86 7.33 3.65 -5.43
CA PHE A 86 7.04 2.70 -6.50
C PHE A 86 5.70 2.98 -7.18
N PHE A 87 5.64 2.75 -8.48
CA PHE A 87 4.41 2.80 -9.27
C PHE A 87 4.54 1.96 -10.54
N VAL A 88 3.43 1.71 -11.21
CA VAL A 88 3.39 0.85 -12.40
C VAL A 88 2.93 1.65 -13.62
N SER A 89 3.63 1.49 -14.74
CA SER A 89 3.25 2.06 -16.03
C SER A 89 2.08 1.31 -16.68
N PRO A 90 1.39 1.88 -17.69
CA PRO A 90 0.25 1.23 -18.34
C PRO A 90 0.52 -0.14 -18.95
N THR A 91 1.75 -0.44 -19.34
CA THR A 91 2.18 -1.74 -19.88
C THR A 91 2.58 -2.75 -18.81
N GLY A 92 2.45 -2.39 -17.53
CA GLY A 92 2.80 -3.25 -16.40
C GLY A 92 4.26 -3.18 -15.98
N LYS A 93 5.08 -2.31 -16.59
CA LYS A 93 6.48 -2.12 -16.18
C LYS A 93 6.55 -1.31 -14.88
N ASP A 94 7.31 -1.82 -13.91
CA ASP A 94 7.53 -1.16 -12.63
C ASP A 94 8.50 0.01 -12.73
N TYR A 95 8.11 1.11 -12.11
CA TYR A 95 8.84 2.37 -12.04
C TYR A 95 9.07 2.77 -10.59
N VAL A 96 10.06 3.63 -10.40
CA VAL A 96 10.35 4.30 -9.15
C VAL A 96 10.51 5.80 -9.37
N SER A 97 9.90 6.60 -8.51
CA SER A 97 10.18 8.03 -8.37
C SER A 97 11.19 8.21 -7.24
N ILE A 98 12.25 8.98 -7.47
CA ILE A 98 13.36 9.14 -6.54
C ILE A 98 13.64 10.64 -6.38
N THR A 99 13.62 11.11 -5.13
CA THR A 99 14.07 12.48 -4.80
C THR A 99 15.57 12.60 -4.98
N VAL A 100 16.02 13.42 -5.91
CA VAL A 100 17.45 13.65 -6.18
C VAL A 100 18.00 14.74 -5.28
N TYR A 101 19.26 14.60 -4.88
CA TYR A 101 19.95 15.63 -4.11
C TYR A 101 20.14 16.91 -4.93
N HIS A 102 19.62 18.03 -4.44
CA HIS A 102 19.86 19.36 -4.98
C HIS A 102 19.85 20.38 -3.82
N PRO A 103 20.80 21.33 -3.75
CA PRO A 103 20.98 22.19 -2.56
C PRO A 103 19.75 23.03 -2.21
N ASP A 104 19.04 23.55 -3.22
CA ASP A 104 17.95 24.52 -3.00
C ASP A 104 16.57 24.08 -3.55
N LYS A 105 16.44 22.84 -4.03
CA LYS A 105 15.21 22.41 -4.73
C LYS A 105 14.90 20.96 -4.41
N ASP A 106 13.65 20.70 -4.08
CA ASP A 106 13.12 19.34 -4.12
C ASP A 106 12.83 18.98 -5.58
N LEU A 107 13.55 17.97 -6.07
CA LEU A 107 13.41 17.46 -7.43
C LEU A 107 13.33 15.94 -7.39
N GLU A 108 12.56 15.36 -8.31
CA GLU A 108 12.45 13.92 -8.51
C GLU A 108 12.81 13.54 -9.94
N ILE A 109 13.36 12.34 -10.08
CA ILE A 109 13.46 11.61 -11.35
C ILE A 109 12.57 10.39 -11.27
N MET A 110 12.04 9.98 -12.43
CA MET A 110 11.26 8.75 -12.56
C MET A 110 11.95 7.84 -13.57
N LEU A 111 12.15 6.60 -13.15
CA LEU A 111 12.93 5.60 -13.86
C LEU A 111 12.26 4.24 -13.73
N PRO A 112 12.43 3.32 -14.69
CA PRO A 112 12.23 1.90 -14.45
C PRO A 112 12.94 1.44 -13.18
N LEU A 113 12.29 0.56 -12.41
CA LEU A 113 12.89 0.03 -11.19
C LEU A 113 14.19 -0.71 -11.48
N PHE A 114 14.15 -1.63 -12.47
CA PHE A 114 15.29 -2.37 -13.01
C PHE A 114 15.52 -2.03 -14.50
N ASP A 115 16.51 -2.66 -15.13
CA ASP A 115 16.84 -2.52 -16.57
C ASP A 115 17.19 -1.07 -16.99
N ARG A 116 18.12 -0.45 -16.23
CA ARG A 116 18.50 0.97 -16.38
C ARG A 116 19.77 1.20 -17.22
N GLU A 117 20.41 0.16 -17.74
CA GLU A 117 21.73 0.21 -18.40
C GLU A 117 21.74 1.09 -19.64
N ASN A 118 20.64 1.09 -20.40
CA ASN A 118 20.52 1.81 -21.67
C ASN A 118 19.63 3.08 -21.56
N ILE A 119 19.32 3.51 -20.34
CA ILE A 119 18.42 4.65 -20.11
C ILE A 119 19.25 5.93 -19.97
N THR A 120 18.83 6.98 -20.68
CA THR A 120 19.40 8.32 -20.49
C THR A 120 18.86 8.92 -19.20
N TYR A 121 19.73 9.51 -18.37
CA TYR A 121 19.34 10.13 -17.11
C TYR A 121 18.18 11.12 -17.30
N PRO A 122 17.00 10.90 -16.68
CA PRO A 122 15.85 11.77 -16.85
C PRO A 122 16.14 13.16 -16.31
N LYS A 123 15.61 14.17 -16.99
CA LYS A 123 15.66 15.54 -16.47
C LYS A 123 14.86 15.60 -15.15
N PRO A 124 15.47 16.03 -14.03
CA PRO A 124 14.76 16.17 -12.77
C PRO A 124 13.60 17.16 -12.87
N LYS A 125 12.47 16.83 -12.25
CA LYS A 125 11.23 17.60 -12.25
C LYS A 125 10.77 17.87 -10.82
N ARG A 126 9.74 18.71 -10.66
CA ARG A 126 9.09 18.87 -9.35
C ARG A 126 8.51 17.52 -8.89
N PRO A 127 8.61 17.19 -7.59
CA PRO A 127 8.08 15.96 -7.03
C PRO A 127 6.60 15.73 -7.34
N ILE A 128 6.21 14.47 -7.54
CA ILE A 128 4.80 14.10 -7.49
C ILE A 128 4.40 14.03 -6.03
N VAL A 129 3.52 14.95 -5.62
CA VAL A 129 2.84 14.87 -4.33
C VAL A 129 1.68 13.90 -4.49
N GLY A 130 1.68 12.76 -3.80
CA GLY A 130 0.57 11.79 -3.79
C GLY A 130 1.00 10.32 -3.86
N ASP A 131 0.07 9.45 -3.49
CA ASP A 131 0.24 7.99 -3.54
C ASP A 131 -0.25 7.43 -4.88
N PHE A 132 0.45 6.43 -5.41
CA PHE A 132 0.00 5.71 -6.61
C PHE A 132 -1.29 4.95 -6.32
N LYS A 133 -2.28 5.04 -7.22
CA LYS A 133 -3.60 4.40 -7.08
C LYS A 133 -3.90 3.34 -8.13
N GLY A 134 -3.18 3.33 -9.25
CA GLY A 134 -3.38 2.35 -10.31
C GLY A 134 -3.25 2.95 -11.71
N ILE A 135 -3.68 2.16 -12.69
CA ILE A 135 -3.59 2.49 -14.12
C ILE A 135 -4.99 2.73 -14.67
N CYS A 136 -5.16 3.81 -15.42
CA CYS A 136 -6.36 4.12 -16.20
C CYS A 136 -5.94 4.57 -17.60
N HIS A 137 -6.38 3.85 -18.63
CA HIS A 137 -5.90 4.04 -20.00
C HIS A 137 -4.35 4.08 -20.08
N ASP A 138 -3.78 5.12 -20.71
CA ASP A 138 -2.34 5.31 -20.87
C ASP A 138 -1.69 6.10 -19.71
N PHE A 139 -2.31 6.09 -18.53
CA PHE A 139 -1.87 6.88 -17.38
C PHE A 139 -1.65 6.05 -16.13
N SER A 140 -0.54 6.33 -15.43
CA SER A 140 -0.41 6.01 -14.00
C SER A 140 -1.05 7.13 -13.19
N ILE A 141 -2.00 6.78 -12.32
CA ILE A 141 -2.80 7.72 -11.54
C ILE A 141 -2.29 7.78 -10.11
N PHE A 142 -2.11 9.00 -9.60
CA PHE A 142 -1.78 9.30 -8.22
C PHE A 142 -2.83 10.22 -7.63
N HIS A 143 -3.03 10.11 -6.32
CA HIS A 143 -3.97 10.93 -5.57
C HIS A 143 -3.30 11.57 -4.37
N TYR A 144 -3.59 12.86 -4.17
CA TYR A 144 -3.03 13.64 -3.08
C TYR A 144 -4.09 14.45 -2.37
N VAL A 145 -4.01 14.44 -1.04
CA VAL A 145 -4.88 15.18 -0.14
C VAL A 145 -4.00 16.05 0.76
N ASP A 146 -4.19 17.37 0.72
CA ASP A 146 -3.52 18.30 1.65
C ASP A 146 -4.26 18.29 2.99
N ILE A 147 -3.89 17.40 3.91
CA ILE A 147 -4.56 17.24 5.20
C ILE A 147 -4.52 18.49 6.10
N PHE A 148 -3.64 19.45 5.82
CA PHE A 148 -3.50 20.67 6.63
C PHE A 148 -4.37 21.83 6.12
N SER A 149 -5.07 21.66 5.01
CA SER A 149 -5.90 22.71 4.42
C SER A 149 -7.31 22.24 4.09
N GLU A 150 -8.31 22.72 4.83
CA GLU A 150 -9.73 22.44 4.57
C GLU A 150 -10.24 22.99 3.23
N LYS A 151 -9.62 24.06 2.72
CA LYS A 151 -10.10 24.76 1.52
C LYS A 151 -9.49 24.27 0.22
N LYS A 152 -8.37 23.53 0.29
CA LYS A 152 -7.70 23.06 -0.92
C LYS A 152 -8.32 21.74 -1.38
N PRO A 153 -8.78 21.64 -2.63
CA PRO A 153 -9.27 20.38 -3.16
C PRO A 153 -8.15 19.34 -3.23
N ASP A 154 -8.56 18.07 -3.25
CA ASP A 154 -7.70 16.95 -3.60
C ASP A 154 -7.09 17.17 -4.99
N LYS A 155 -5.94 16.53 -5.25
CA LYS A 155 -5.29 16.53 -6.56
C LYS A 155 -5.28 15.14 -7.15
N LEU A 156 -5.58 15.08 -8.44
CA LEU A 156 -5.35 13.93 -9.30
C LEU A 156 -4.10 14.21 -10.14
N ILE A 157 -3.09 13.36 -10.05
CA ILE A 157 -1.89 13.46 -10.87
C ILE A 157 -1.90 12.30 -11.87
N ALA A 158 -1.85 12.62 -13.15
CA ALA A 158 -1.83 11.64 -14.23
C ALA A 158 -0.48 11.68 -14.94
N VAL A 159 0.27 10.59 -14.88
CA VAL A 159 1.55 10.42 -15.57
C VAL A 159 1.29 9.71 -16.88
N ALA A 160 1.38 10.44 -17.99
CA ALA A 160 1.12 9.93 -19.33
C ALA A 160 2.34 9.23 -19.91
N PHE A 161 2.11 8.05 -20.48
CA PHE A 161 3.14 7.27 -21.16
C PHE A 161 2.98 7.32 -22.68
N LYS A 162 4.08 7.11 -23.38
CA LYS A 162 4.10 6.81 -24.82
C LYS A 162 5.29 5.90 -25.10
N ASN A 163 5.03 4.71 -25.63
CA ASN A 163 6.07 3.69 -25.88
C ASN A 163 6.90 3.40 -24.62
N ASP A 164 6.23 3.22 -23.48
CA ASP A 164 6.82 3.03 -22.14
C ASP A 164 7.66 4.18 -21.59
N ASP A 165 7.80 5.29 -22.31
CA ASP A 165 8.46 6.49 -21.82
C ASP A 165 7.47 7.49 -21.23
N ILE A 166 7.88 8.14 -20.14
CA ILE A 166 7.10 9.21 -19.51
C ILE A 166 7.08 10.43 -20.43
N LYS A 167 5.92 10.70 -21.02
CA LYS A 167 5.71 11.82 -21.94
C LYS A 167 5.44 13.12 -21.19
N LYS A 168 4.48 13.11 -20.26
CA LYS A 168 3.98 14.32 -19.58
C LYS A 168 3.30 13.97 -18.27
N ILE A 169 3.34 14.90 -17.33
CA ILE A 169 2.64 14.81 -16.05
C ILE A 169 1.58 15.90 -16.02
N TYR A 170 0.35 15.54 -15.67
CA TYR A 170 -0.77 16.46 -15.44
C TYR A 170 -1.09 16.48 -13.96
N THR A 171 -1.35 17.66 -13.40
CA THR A 171 -1.77 17.81 -12.01
C THR A 171 -3.06 18.62 -11.99
N ASN A 172 -4.16 17.94 -11.71
CA ASN A 172 -5.49 18.50 -11.79
C ASN A 172 -6.13 18.52 -10.41
N LYS A 173 -7.01 19.50 -10.18
CA LYS A 173 -7.79 19.59 -8.94
C LYS A 173 -9.07 18.79 -9.11
N ILE A 174 -9.38 17.93 -8.15
CA ILE A 174 -10.67 17.25 -8.09
C ILE A 174 -11.69 18.22 -7.50
N PRO A 175 -12.89 18.38 -8.07
CA PRO A 175 -13.94 19.21 -7.48
C PRO A 175 -14.24 18.77 -6.04
N LEU A 176 -14.59 19.73 -5.16
CA LEU A 176 -15.07 19.43 -3.81
C LEU A 176 -16.28 18.47 -3.85
N PRO A 177 -16.53 17.66 -2.80
CA PRO A 177 -15.87 17.61 -1.49
C PRO A 177 -14.44 17.02 -1.53
N LYS A 178 -13.66 17.32 -0.49
CA LYS A 178 -12.28 16.86 -0.25
C LYS A 178 -12.27 15.49 0.43
N HIS A 179 -11.09 14.89 0.59
CA HIS A 179 -10.89 13.61 1.29
C HIS A 179 -11.58 12.44 0.57
N ASN A 180 -11.50 12.46 -0.75
CA ASN A 180 -12.03 11.37 -1.57
C ASN A 180 -11.24 10.09 -1.30
N LYS A 181 -11.93 8.97 -1.18
CA LYS A 181 -11.36 7.65 -1.39
C LYS A 181 -11.38 7.38 -2.89
N LEU A 182 -10.21 7.24 -3.49
CA LEU A 182 -10.07 6.97 -4.92
C LEU A 182 -9.99 5.47 -5.16
N PHE A 183 -10.73 4.98 -6.15
CA PHE A 183 -10.69 3.59 -6.61
C PHE A 183 -10.49 3.56 -8.12
N ILE A 184 -9.56 2.73 -8.59
CA ILE A 184 -9.31 2.51 -10.02
C ILE A 184 -9.93 1.17 -10.41
N ASP A 185 -10.90 1.22 -11.33
CA ASP A 185 -11.35 0.03 -12.05
C ASP A 185 -10.51 -0.11 -13.32
N SER A 186 -9.38 -0.80 -13.21
CA SER A 186 -8.47 -1.01 -14.35
C SER A 186 -9.07 -1.91 -15.43
N LEU A 187 -10.11 -2.71 -15.14
CA LEU A 187 -10.75 -3.55 -16.17
C LEU A 187 -11.62 -2.71 -17.10
N ASN A 188 -12.30 -1.70 -16.54
CA ASN A 188 -13.19 -0.82 -17.29
C ASN A 188 -12.56 0.56 -17.61
N ASN A 189 -11.31 0.79 -17.22
CA ASN A 189 -10.62 2.09 -17.32
C ASN A 189 -11.43 3.24 -16.70
N GLN A 190 -11.83 3.07 -15.44
CA GLN A 190 -12.62 4.07 -14.72
C GLN A 190 -11.94 4.51 -13.43
N ILE A 191 -12.06 5.81 -13.14
CA ILE A 191 -11.63 6.41 -11.88
C ILE A 191 -12.88 6.76 -11.09
N HIS A 192 -13.02 6.14 -9.93
CA HIS A 192 -14.11 6.39 -9.01
C HIS A 192 -13.63 7.13 -7.77
N LEU A 193 -14.49 7.99 -7.26
CA LEU A 193 -14.26 8.76 -6.04
C LEU A 193 -15.45 8.57 -5.11
N LEU A 194 -15.18 8.32 -3.83
CA LEU A 194 -16.17 8.32 -2.77
C LEU A 194 -15.78 9.34 -1.71
N ALA A 195 -16.64 10.32 -1.45
CA ALA A 195 -16.45 11.28 -0.37
C ALA A 195 -17.59 11.19 0.63
N CYS A 196 -17.26 11.30 1.92
CA CYS A 196 -18.25 11.41 2.98
C CYS A 196 -18.85 12.82 2.99
N VAL A 197 -20.16 12.91 2.85
CA VAL A 197 -20.92 14.16 2.86
C VAL A 197 -22.10 13.96 3.80
N ASP A 198 -22.17 14.77 4.86
CA ASP A 198 -23.18 14.67 5.92
C ASP A 198 -23.30 13.25 6.49
N ASN A 199 -24.47 12.61 6.31
CA ASN A 199 -24.80 11.25 6.76
C ASN A 199 -24.79 10.23 5.62
N GLY A 200 -24.06 10.50 4.54
CA GLY A 200 -23.98 9.64 3.37
C GLY A 200 -22.68 9.82 2.60
N TRP A 201 -22.72 9.43 1.33
CA TRP A 201 -21.60 9.53 0.42
C TRP A 201 -21.98 10.18 -0.90
N LEU A 202 -21.02 10.89 -1.48
CA LEU A 202 -21.04 11.29 -2.87
C LEU A 202 -20.11 10.37 -3.66
N HIS A 203 -20.68 9.51 -4.48
CA HIS A 203 -19.94 8.66 -5.43
C HIS A 203 -19.86 9.37 -6.78
N ARG A 204 -18.65 9.49 -7.33
CA ARG A 204 -18.39 10.13 -8.62
C ARG A 204 -17.50 9.26 -9.49
N GLN A 205 -17.74 9.30 -10.80
CA GLN A 205 -16.77 8.88 -11.80
C GLN A 205 -16.10 10.13 -12.37
N VAL A 206 -14.78 10.08 -12.52
CA VAL A 206 -14.00 11.17 -13.14
C VAL A 206 -13.14 10.63 -14.28
N ASP A 207 -12.73 11.52 -15.18
CA ASP A 207 -11.64 11.25 -16.12
C ASP A 207 -10.26 11.47 -15.47
N GLU A 208 -9.18 11.20 -16.20
CA GLU A 208 -7.79 11.38 -15.75
C GLU A 208 -7.44 12.85 -15.50
N MET A 209 -8.27 13.76 -16.00
CA MET A 209 -8.16 15.20 -15.78
C MET A 209 -8.97 15.67 -14.56
N GLY A 210 -9.68 14.77 -13.87
CA GLY A 210 -10.49 15.07 -12.69
C GLY A 210 -11.85 15.69 -13.01
N ASN A 211 -12.28 15.69 -14.28
CA ASN A 211 -13.61 16.15 -14.66
C ASN A 211 -14.64 15.10 -14.27
N VAL A 212 -15.74 15.52 -13.65
CA VAL A 212 -16.82 14.61 -13.25
C VAL A 212 -17.63 14.19 -14.47
N LEU A 213 -17.69 12.88 -14.70
CA LEU A 213 -18.45 12.26 -15.78
C LEU A 213 -19.86 11.87 -15.31
N GLN A 214 -19.96 11.36 -14.09
CA GLN A 214 -21.22 10.94 -13.47
C GLN A 214 -21.13 11.04 -11.94
N SER A 215 -22.26 11.23 -11.26
CA SER A 215 -22.33 11.25 -9.79
C SER A 215 -23.65 10.70 -9.26
N ARG A 216 -23.63 10.13 -8.05
CA ARG A 216 -24.83 9.81 -7.26
C ARG A 216 -24.59 10.08 -5.77
N ASN A 217 -25.66 10.48 -5.07
CA ASN A 217 -25.67 10.52 -3.61
C ASN A 217 -26.14 9.16 -3.08
N ILE A 218 -25.47 8.67 -2.05
CA ILE A 218 -25.79 7.41 -1.36
C ILE A 218 -26.10 7.77 0.08
N ASN A 219 -27.36 7.60 0.50
CA ASN A 219 -27.78 7.90 1.86
C ASN A 219 -27.63 6.65 2.74
N THR A 220 -26.64 6.63 3.61
CA THR A 220 -26.39 5.51 4.54
C THR A 220 -27.19 5.63 5.83
N GLY A 221 -27.94 6.72 6.03
CA GLY A 221 -28.72 6.99 7.24
C GLY A 221 -27.89 7.33 8.48
N LYS A 222 -26.57 7.09 8.44
CA LYS A 222 -25.61 7.40 9.50
C LYS A 222 -24.23 7.60 8.92
N ARG A 223 -23.39 8.33 9.65
CA ARG A 223 -21.96 8.47 9.37
C ARG A 223 -21.17 7.35 10.07
N PHE A 224 -20.19 6.80 9.38
CA PHE A 224 -19.23 5.84 9.93
C PHE A 224 -17.94 6.53 10.36
N TYR A 225 -17.22 5.89 11.28
CA TYR A 225 -15.97 6.41 11.82
C TYR A 225 -14.84 6.28 10.80
N LEU A 226 -14.70 5.10 10.18
CA LEU A 226 -13.75 4.83 9.09
C LEU A 226 -14.47 4.22 7.89
N THR A 227 -13.98 4.52 6.70
CA THR A 227 -14.51 4.03 5.42
C THR A 227 -13.37 3.62 4.50
N CYS A 228 -13.46 2.42 3.95
CA CYS A 228 -12.58 1.85 2.94
C CYS A 228 -13.39 1.39 1.73
N VAL A 229 -12.84 1.59 0.53
CA VAL A 229 -13.48 1.17 -0.71
C VAL A 229 -12.89 -0.16 -1.15
N LEU A 230 -13.72 -1.19 -1.32
CA LEU A 230 -13.31 -2.46 -1.92
C LEU A 230 -13.50 -2.41 -3.44
N ASN A 231 -14.65 -1.89 -3.87
CA ASN A 231 -14.94 -1.58 -5.27
C ASN A 231 -15.98 -0.46 -5.37
N LEU A 232 -16.01 0.25 -6.49
CA LEU A 232 -17.04 1.23 -6.84
C LEU A 232 -17.47 1.02 -8.29
N SER A 233 -18.76 1.12 -8.54
CA SER A 233 -19.34 1.03 -9.88
C SER A 233 -20.71 1.68 -9.94
N PHE A 234 -21.07 2.23 -11.11
CA PHE A 234 -22.43 2.69 -11.40
C PHE A 234 -23.30 1.58 -12.01
N SER A 235 -22.68 0.59 -12.68
CA SER A 235 -23.37 -0.50 -13.37
C SER A 235 -23.41 -1.80 -12.58
N ASN A 236 -22.47 -2.00 -11.65
CA ASN A 236 -22.39 -3.16 -10.77
C ASN A 236 -22.56 -2.74 -9.31
N THR A 237 -22.75 -3.72 -8.44
CA THR A 237 -22.75 -3.49 -6.99
C THR A 237 -21.43 -2.86 -6.56
N SER A 238 -21.52 -1.77 -5.80
CA SER A 238 -20.37 -1.17 -5.12
C SER A 238 -20.22 -1.77 -3.72
N SER A 239 -19.02 -2.17 -3.32
CA SER A 239 -18.76 -2.74 -1.99
C SER A 239 -17.81 -1.85 -1.19
N ILE A 240 -18.30 -1.39 -0.04
CA ILE A 240 -17.62 -0.39 0.79
C ILE A 240 -17.56 -0.95 2.23
N LEU A 241 -16.36 -1.06 2.76
CA LEU A 241 -16.13 -1.47 4.14
C LEU A 241 -16.20 -0.25 5.06
N ASN A 242 -17.00 -0.33 6.11
CA ASN A 242 -17.15 0.73 7.09
C ASN A 242 -16.92 0.21 8.50
N ILE A 243 -16.39 1.07 9.36
CA ILE A 243 -16.10 0.73 10.75
C ILE A 243 -16.75 1.78 11.63
N ASP A 244 -17.46 1.35 12.67
CA ASP A 244 -17.99 2.25 13.68
C ASP A 244 -16.98 2.53 14.80
N GLU A 245 -17.33 3.45 15.71
CA GLU A 245 -16.46 3.84 16.82
C GLU A 245 -16.16 2.71 17.81
N LYS A 246 -16.94 1.62 17.77
CA LYS A 246 -16.79 0.45 18.66
C LYS A 246 -16.01 -0.70 18.01
N GLY A 247 -15.52 -0.50 16.78
CA GLY A 247 -14.76 -1.51 16.04
C GLY A 247 -15.61 -2.58 15.38
N LYS A 248 -16.88 -2.30 15.09
CA LYS A 248 -17.72 -3.18 14.26
C LYS A 248 -17.47 -2.90 12.78
N PHE A 249 -17.09 -3.94 12.05
CA PHE A 249 -16.85 -3.91 10.61
C PHE A 249 -18.15 -4.23 9.87
N TYR A 250 -18.57 -3.33 9.00
CA TYR A 250 -19.76 -3.46 8.17
C TYR A 250 -19.38 -3.46 6.70
N LEU A 251 -19.81 -4.48 5.97
CA LEU A 251 -19.82 -4.43 4.52
C LEU A 251 -21.13 -3.78 4.05
N ILE A 252 -20.99 -2.71 3.27
CA ILE A 252 -22.11 -2.00 2.68
C ILE A 252 -22.05 -2.20 1.17
N ASN A 253 -23.05 -2.90 0.65
CA ASN A 253 -23.24 -3.10 -0.77
C ASN A 253 -24.26 -2.09 -1.28
N VAL A 254 -23.92 -1.37 -2.34
CA VAL A 254 -24.80 -0.40 -3.01
C VAL A 254 -25.09 -0.94 -4.40
N LEU A 255 -26.31 -1.43 -4.60
CA LEU A 255 -26.76 -2.00 -5.86
C LEU A 255 -26.90 -0.92 -6.94
N PRO A 256 -26.91 -1.29 -8.23
CA PRO A 256 -27.07 -0.33 -9.34
C PRO A 256 -28.36 0.48 -9.27
N ASN A 257 -29.45 -0.11 -8.74
CA ASN A 257 -30.74 0.55 -8.51
C ASN A 257 -30.74 1.53 -7.32
N GLY A 258 -29.64 1.59 -6.55
CA GLY A 258 -29.49 2.43 -5.37
C GLY A 258 -29.93 1.78 -4.05
N GLU A 259 -30.38 0.52 -4.06
CA GLU A 259 -30.63 -0.23 -2.83
C GLU A 259 -29.32 -0.46 -2.07
N ILE A 260 -29.41 -0.42 -0.74
CA ILE A 260 -28.27 -0.54 0.16
C ILE A 260 -28.48 -1.74 1.06
N GLU A 261 -27.53 -2.66 1.03
CA GLU A 261 -27.46 -3.80 1.95
C GLU A 261 -26.32 -3.56 2.93
N LEU A 262 -26.57 -3.79 4.22
CA LEU A 262 -25.59 -3.62 5.28
C LEU A 262 -25.44 -4.94 6.03
N ASN A 263 -24.24 -5.49 6.02
CA ASN A 263 -23.89 -6.75 6.66
C ASN A 263 -22.79 -6.52 7.70
N LEU A 264 -23.02 -6.95 8.94
CA LEU A 264 -21.98 -6.98 9.96
C LEU A 264 -21.03 -8.14 9.65
N LEU A 265 -19.74 -7.85 9.50
CA LEU A 265 -18.70 -8.83 9.20
C LEU A 265 -17.99 -9.35 10.44
N LEU A 266 -17.59 -8.43 11.32
CA LEU A 266 -16.75 -8.71 12.48
C LEU A 266 -16.99 -7.65 13.55
N ASP A 267 -16.87 -8.05 14.81
CA ASP A 267 -16.81 -7.14 15.96
C ASP A 267 -15.46 -7.32 16.65
N MET A 268 -14.63 -6.28 16.64
CA MET A 268 -13.32 -6.30 17.32
C MET A 268 -13.43 -6.06 18.82
N GLU A 269 -14.61 -5.62 19.29
CA GLU A 269 -14.91 -5.26 20.68
C GLU A 269 -13.97 -4.18 21.26
N ARG A 270 -13.35 -3.38 20.39
CA ARG A 270 -12.41 -2.30 20.73
C ARG A 270 -12.31 -1.29 19.58
N GLN A 271 -11.90 -0.06 19.89
CA GLN A 271 -11.81 0.98 18.88
C GLN A 271 -10.69 0.69 17.85
N ILE A 272 -11.01 0.88 16.57
CA ILE A 272 -10.03 0.91 15.49
C ILE A 272 -9.60 2.35 15.26
N TYR A 273 -8.31 2.65 15.35
CA TYR A 273 -7.80 4.01 15.16
C TYR A 273 -7.49 4.33 13.70
N SER A 274 -6.97 3.36 12.95
CA SER A 274 -6.61 3.57 11.54
C SER A 274 -6.77 2.30 10.74
N ILE A 275 -7.06 2.47 9.46
CA ILE A 275 -7.14 1.41 8.47
C ILE A 275 -6.54 1.91 7.16
N TRP A 276 -5.77 1.05 6.50
CA TRP A 276 -5.13 1.36 5.23
C TRP A 276 -5.98 0.91 4.05
N GLU A 277 -5.60 1.35 2.86
CA GLU A 277 -6.33 0.99 1.64
C GLU A 277 -6.34 -0.53 1.40
N PRO A 278 -7.48 -1.10 1.01
CA PRO A 278 -7.59 -2.51 0.66
C PRO A 278 -6.70 -2.89 -0.52
N ILE A 279 -5.99 -4.00 -0.39
CA ILE A 279 -5.22 -4.61 -1.47
C ILE A 279 -6.03 -5.78 -2.01
N LYS A 280 -6.47 -5.69 -3.26
CA LYS A 280 -7.18 -6.77 -3.94
C LYS A 280 -6.19 -7.87 -4.32
N ILE A 281 -6.24 -9.02 -3.66
CA ILE A 281 -5.31 -10.15 -3.88
C ILE A 281 -5.87 -11.18 -4.86
N ALA A 282 -7.20 -11.30 -4.98
CA ALA A 282 -7.90 -12.14 -5.95
C ALA A 282 -9.29 -11.56 -6.26
N THR A 283 -10.08 -12.27 -7.06
CA THR A 283 -11.50 -11.94 -7.26
C THR A 283 -12.23 -11.92 -5.92
N GLU A 284 -12.96 -10.83 -5.63
CA GLU A 284 -13.66 -10.60 -4.35
C GLU A 284 -12.85 -10.88 -3.08
N THR A 285 -11.51 -10.76 -3.15
CA THR A 285 -10.61 -11.05 -2.03
C THR A 285 -9.68 -9.87 -1.77
N PHE A 286 -9.74 -9.34 -0.55
CA PHE A 286 -9.03 -8.12 -0.15
C PHE A 286 -8.32 -8.31 1.18
N VAL A 287 -7.14 -7.73 1.31
CA VAL A 287 -6.38 -7.68 2.56
C VAL A 287 -6.15 -6.23 2.96
N MET A 288 -6.27 -5.92 4.24
CA MET A 288 -5.95 -4.59 4.77
C MET A 288 -5.38 -4.67 6.17
N ARG A 289 -4.43 -3.79 6.44
CA ARG A 289 -3.91 -3.57 7.79
C ARG A 289 -4.72 -2.52 8.53
N PHE A 290 -4.71 -2.62 9.85
CA PHE A 290 -5.33 -1.67 10.76
C PHE A 290 -4.49 -1.49 12.03
N THR A 291 -4.80 -0.44 12.79
CA THR A 291 -4.33 -0.23 14.16
C THR A 291 -5.53 -0.05 15.08
N ASP A 292 -5.39 -0.51 16.31
CA ASP A 292 -6.43 -0.47 17.34
C ASP A 292 -5.84 -0.03 18.69
N GLU A 293 -6.64 -0.16 19.75
CA GLU A 293 -6.27 0.19 21.13
C GLU A 293 -4.98 -0.46 21.65
N ILE A 294 -4.63 -1.65 21.15
CA ILE A 294 -3.57 -2.47 21.75
C ILE A 294 -2.40 -2.72 20.78
N GLY A 295 -2.57 -2.50 19.49
CA GLY A 295 -1.51 -2.70 18.52
C GLY A 295 -1.94 -2.52 17.06
N ASN A 296 -1.51 -3.47 16.24
CA ASN A 296 -1.77 -3.51 14.80
C ASN A 296 -2.10 -4.92 14.35
N GLY A 297 -2.76 -5.00 13.20
CA GLY A 297 -3.26 -6.26 12.66
C GLY A 297 -3.57 -6.16 11.19
N TRP A 298 -4.02 -7.27 10.61
CA TRP A 298 -4.57 -7.30 9.27
C TRP A 298 -5.78 -8.22 9.19
N ILE A 299 -6.66 -7.92 8.25
CA ILE A 299 -7.89 -8.67 7.99
C ILE A 299 -7.97 -9.03 6.52
N THR A 300 -8.40 -10.27 6.25
CA THR A 300 -8.65 -10.78 4.91
C THR A 300 -10.15 -10.99 4.74
N ILE A 301 -10.72 -10.32 3.75
CA ILE A 301 -12.13 -10.43 3.37
C ILE A 301 -12.20 -11.17 2.04
N GLN A 302 -12.98 -12.23 1.97
CA GLN A 302 -13.25 -13.00 0.76
C GLN A 302 -14.77 -13.20 0.62
N ASN A 303 -15.32 -12.94 -0.56
CA ASN A 303 -16.75 -13.20 -0.84
C ASN A 303 -17.70 -12.64 0.23
N ASN A 304 -17.49 -11.38 0.63
CA ASN A 304 -18.27 -10.70 1.66
C ASN A 304 -18.16 -11.28 3.08
N GLN A 305 -17.14 -12.09 3.37
CA GLN A 305 -16.90 -12.67 4.69
C GLN A 305 -15.47 -12.43 5.12
N VAL A 306 -15.25 -12.34 6.44
CA VAL A 306 -13.91 -12.32 7.01
C VAL A 306 -13.44 -13.76 7.16
N ILE A 307 -12.36 -14.10 6.46
CA ILE A 307 -11.77 -15.44 6.51
C ILE A 307 -10.59 -15.52 7.47
N GLU A 308 -9.90 -14.40 7.68
CA GLU A 308 -8.80 -14.27 8.62
C GLU A 308 -8.79 -12.87 9.23
N ALA A 309 -8.53 -12.76 10.53
CA ALA A 309 -8.34 -11.49 11.21
C ALA A 309 -7.24 -11.66 12.25
N PHE A 310 -6.06 -11.12 11.99
CA PHE A 310 -4.91 -11.21 12.89
C PHE A 310 -4.72 -9.91 13.65
N SER A 311 -4.54 -10.02 14.97
CA SER A 311 -4.29 -8.88 15.86
C SER A 311 -3.08 -9.16 16.74
N GLN A 312 -2.20 -8.16 16.92
CA GLN A 312 -1.10 -8.27 17.86
C GLN A 312 -1.58 -8.02 19.29
N GLU A 313 -1.87 -9.09 20.03
CA GLU A 313 -2.37 -9.01 21.41
C GLU A 313 -1.26 -8.95 22.46
N THR A 314 -0.06 -9.45 22.14
CA THR A 314 1.13 -9.35 23.00
C THR A 314 2.38 -9.14 22.15
N VAL A 315 3.51 -8.77 22.79
CA VAL A 315 4.77 -8.45 22.12
C VAL A 315 5.15 -9.52 21.09
N GLY A 316 5.10 -9.17 19.80
CA GLY A 316 5.48 -10.03 18.68
C GLY A 316 4.63 -11.29 18.50
N CYS A 317 3.45 -11.34 19.11
CA CYS A 317 2.51 -12.44 19.00
C CYS A 317 1.23 -11.96 18.32
N TYR A 318 0.83 -12.63 17.24
CA TYR A 318 -0.44 -12.38 16.56
C TYR A 318 -1.42 -13.49 16.86
N ILE A 319 -2.67 -13.13 17.17
CA ILE A 319 -3.77 -14.07 17.36
C ILE A 319 -4.72 -13.95 16.16
N ASN A 320 -5.07 -15.07 15.54
CA ASN A 320 -6.20 -15.11 14.62
C ASN A 320 -7.49 -15.04 15.44
N LEU A 321 -8.22 -13.95 15.32
CA LEU A 321 -9.43 -13.69 16.10
C LEU A 321 -10.57 -14.66 15.76
N HIS A 322 -10.53 -15.30 14.60
CA HIS A 322 -11.50 -16.31 14.19
C HIS A 322 -11.15 -17.70 14.75
N THR A 323 -9.93 -18.19 14.52
CA THR A 323 -9.50 -19.55 14.90
C THR A 323 -8.92 -19.65 16.30
N LYS A 324 -8.57 -18.50 16.91
CA LYS A 324 -7.84 -18.36 18.18
C LYS A 324 -6.42 -18.92 18.17
N GLU A 325 -5.89 -19.26 17.00
CA GLU A 325 -4.49 -19.66 16.85
C GLU A 325 -3.55 -18.50 17.20
N VAL A 326 -2.44 -18.82 17.87
CA VAL A 326 -1.44 -17.84 18.33
C VAL A 326 -0.12 -18.09 17.62
N PHE A 327 0.43 -17.04 17.02
CA PHE A 327 1.67 -17.10 16.26
C PHE A 327 2.70 -16.15 16.87
N LYS A 328 3.78 -16.70 17.43
CA LYS A 328 4.95 -15.94 17.88
C LYS A 328 5.85 -15.67 16.68
N LEU A 329 5.91 -14.42 16.23
CA LEU A 329 6.68 -14.01 15.05
C LEU A 329 8.00 -13.34 15.42
N SER A 330 8.05 -12.64 16.56
CA SER A 330 9.27 -11.98 17.04
C SER A 330 9.28 -11.86 18.57
N THR A 331 10.45 -11.60 19.14
CA THR A 331 10.60 -11.22 20.54
C THR A 331 10.29 -9.75 20.80
N LYS A 332 10.14 -8.93 19.75
CA LYS A 332 9.80 -7.51 19.81
C LYS A 332 8.37 -7.22 19.38
N GLU A 333 7.87 -6.06 19.76
CA GLU A 333 6.63 -5.51 19.19
C GLU A 333 6.87 -5.26 17.71
N LEU A 334 5.99 -5.76 16.85
CA LEU A 334 6.12 -5.63 15.41
C LEU A 334 5.22 -4.51 14.90
N ILE A 335 5.70 -3.82 13.87
CA ILE A 335 4.94 -2.85 13.11
C ILE A 335 4.81 -3.37 11.69
N ILE A 336 3.58 -3.48 11.19
CA ILE A 336 3.32 -3.81 9.78
C ILE A 336 3.68 -2.59 8.93
N SER A 337 4.74 -2.71 8.14
CA SER A 337 5.19 -1.66 7.21
C SER A 337 4.41 -1.64 5.90
N GLU A 338 4.09 -2.80 5.35
CA GLU A 338 3.35 -2.91 4.10
C GLU A 338 2.69 -4.29 3.97
N ILE A 339 1.64 -4.34 3.18
CA ILE A 339 1.06 -5.58 2.66
C ILE A 339 1.17 -5.52 1.13
N VAL A 340 1.57 -6.61 0.49
CA VAL A 340 1.85 -6.64 -0.95
C VAL A 340 1.17 -7.86 -1.55
N LYS A 341 0.33 -7.67 -2.59
CA LYS A 341 -0.12 -8.78 -3.44
C LYS A 341 1.10 -9.32 -4.20
N THR A 342 1.35 -10.62 -4.12
CA THR A 342 2.49 -11.25 -4.78
C THR A 342 2.08 -12.03 -6.03
N LYS A 343 1.01 -12.83 -5.93
CA LYS A 343 0.33 -13.49 -7.03
C LYS A 343 -1.15 -13.62 -6.70
N ASP A 344 -1.95 -14.25 -7.56
CA ASP A 344 -3.38 -14.43 -7.29
C ASP A 344 -3.59 -15.24 -5.99
N ALA A 345 -4.48 -14.76 -5.12
CA ALA A 345 -4.76 -15.32 -3.78
C ALA A 345 -3.57 -15.34 -2.80
N ASN A 346 -2.44 -14.74 -3.15
CA ASN A 346 -1.25 -14.66 -2.31
C ASN A 346 -0.90 -13.22 -1.96
N TYR A 347 -0.40 -13.05 -0.74
CA TYR A 347 0.12 -11.78 -0.29
C TYR A 347 1.25 -11.96 0.70
N THR A 348 1.98 -10.88 0.92
CA THR A 348 3.04 -10.80 1.88
C THR A 348 2.78 -9.68 2.86
N VAL A 349 3.02 -9.93 4.14
CA VAL A 349 3.04 -8.91 5.19
C VAL A 349 4.49 -8.64 5.56
N VAL A 350 4.91 -7.37 5.48
CA VAL A 350 6.28 -6.95 5.80
C VAL A 350 6.27 -6.24 7.14
N PHE A 351 7.03 -6.74 8.10
CA PHE A 351 7.16 -6.18 9.44
C PHE A 351 8.57 -5.69 9.72
N TYR A 352 8.67 -4.73 10.63
CA TYR A 352 9.91 -4.41 11.33
C TYR A 352 9.66 -4.36 12.84
N GLY A 353 10.72 -4.62 13.61
CA GLY A 353 10.66 -4.48 15.06
C GLY A 353 10.58 -3.01 15.45
N LYS A 354 9.70 -2.69 16.41
CA LYS A 354 9.65 -1.37 17.04
C LYS A 354 11.00 -1.07 17.68
N GLU A 355 11.53 0.10 17.37
CA GLU A 355 12.76 0.62 17.99
C GLU A 355 12.45 1.07 19.43
N GLU A 356 13.34 0.76 20.37
CA GLU A 356 13.14 1.09 21.79
C GLU A 356 13.47 2.56 22.09
N ASP A 357 14.37 3.15 21.31
CA ASP A 357 14.77 4.55 21.36
C ASP A 357 15.30 5.02 19.99
N ASN A 358 15.49 6.33 19.81
CA ASN A 358 15.99 6.90 18.54
C ASN A 358 17.42 6.46 18.18
N ASN A 359 18.15 5.84 19.12
CA ASN A 359 19.53 5.41 18.96
C ASN A 359 19.64 3.93 18.53
N SER A 360 18.64 3.12 18.84
CA SER A 360 18.56 1.70 18.50
C SER A 360 17.94 1.54 17.13
N LYS A 361 18.77 1.31 16.11
CA LYS A 361 18.26 0.96 14.78
C LYS A 361 17.65 -0.44 14.79
N ASN A 362 16.53 -0.60 14.11
CA ASN A 362 15.95 -1.91 13.84
C ASN A 362 16.95 -2.77 13.05
N LYS A 363 17.10 -4.03 13.44
CA LYS A 363 18.08 -4.98 12.88
C LYS A 363 17.43 -6.21 12.27
N GLU A 364 16.10 -6.21 12.19
CA GLU A 364 15.30 -7.34 11.79
C GLU A 364 14.26 -6.89 10.76
N LEU A 365 14.18 -7.61 9.66
CA LEU A 365 13.11 -7.50 8.67
C LEU A 365 12.39 -8.85 8.61
N ILE A 366 11.10 -8.83 8.90
CA ILE A 366 10.29 -10.05 8.95
C ILE A 366 9.29 -9.99 7.80
N ILE A 367 9.20 -11.07 7.04
CA ILE A 367 8.34 -11.20 5.88
C ILE A 367 7.47 -12.44 6.06
N LEU A 368 6.16 -12.27 6.17
CA LEU A 368 5.21 -13.38 6.21
C LEU A 368 4.54 -13.54 4.85
N ASN A 369 4.78 -14.67 4.19
CA ASN A 369 4.15 -15.05 2.94
C ASN A 369 2.91 -15.91 3.21
N ARG A 370 1.77 -15.41 2.74
CA ARG A 370 0.45 -15.98 2.93
C ARG A 370 -0.11 -16.52 1.61
N ASN A 371 -0.70 -17.70 1.68
CA ASN A 371 -1.63 -18.21 0.69
C ASN A 371 -3.03 -18.22 1.29
N ILE A 372 -4.01 -17.74 0.53
CA ILE A 372 -5.43 -17.92 0.84
C ILE A 372 -5.92 -19.07 -0.04
N ASP A 373 -6.39 -20.13 0.61
CA ASP A 373 -6.95 -21.30 -0.08
C ASP A 373 -8.42 -21.09 -0.48
#